data_AF-A0A084JKG3-F1
#
_entry.id   AF-A0A084JKG3-F1
#
_cell.length_a   1.000
_cell.length_b   1.000
_cell.length_c   1.000
_cell.angle_alpha   90.00
_cell.angle_beta   90.00
_cell.angle_gamma   90.00
#
_symmetry.space_group_name_H-M   'P 1'
#
loop_
_entity.id
_entity.type
_entity.pdbx_description
1 polymer ?
#
loop_
_entity_poly.entity_id
_entity_poly.type
_entity_poly.pdbx_seq_one_letter_code
_entity_poly.pdbx_strand_id
1 'polypeptide(L)' 'MNWANIWLKLFGTTQWLGIDMGFWVSMSLCALIVIVMNVVFWGIKPKRDDDNTSGDK' A
#
# COMPACT_ATOMS: atom_id res chain seq x y z
N MET A 1 -15.57 25.90 -5.26
CA MET A 1 -15.47 24.64 -4.49
C MET A 1 -14.05 24.49 -4.01
N ASN A 2 -13.81 24.89 -2.77
CA ASN A 2 -12.47 25.14 -2.25
C ASN A 2 -11.81 23.81 -1.83
N TRP A 3 -11.05 23.20 -2.74
CA TRP A 3 -10.20 22.05 -2.43
C TRP A 3 -9.27 22.35 -1.24
N ALA A 4 -8.77 23.58 -1.14
CA ALA A 4 -8.02 24.06 0.02
C ALA A 4 -8.80 23.94 1.36
N ASN A 5 -10.13 24.10 1.33
CA ASN A 5 -10.98 24.01 2.52
C ASN A 5 -11.23 22.55 2.95
N ILE A 6 -11.20 21.61 2.00
CA ILE A 6 -11.24 20.16 2.27
C ILE A 6 -9.94 19.76 2.99
N TRP A 7 -8.79 20.25 2.51
CA TRP A 7 -7.50 20.02 3.13
C TRP A 7 -7.43 20.66 4.54
N LEU A 8 -7.84 21.92 4.69
CA LEU A 8 -7.91 22.60 5.99
C LEU A 8 -8.85 21.91 6.99
N LYS A 9 -9.99 21.37 6.54
CA LYS A 9 -10.88 20.59 7.42
C LYS A 9 -10.29 19.23 7.81
N LEU A 10 -9.62 18.55 6.88
CA LEU A 10 -8.98 17.26 7.14
C LEU A 10 -7.76 17.37 8.05
N PHE A 11 -6.99 18.45 7.95
CA PHE A 11 -5.83 18.71 8.82
C PHE A 11 -6.18 19.53 10.07
N GLY A 12 -7.31 20.24 10.09
CA GLY A 12 -7.73 21.13 11.18
C GLY A 12 -8.77 20.55 12.15
N THR A 13 -9.31 19.35 11.90
CA THR A 13 -10.39 18.75 12.72
C THR A 13 -10.09 17.32 13.15
N THR A 14 -8.81 17.03 13.41
CA THR A 14 -8.31 15.64 13.45
C THR A 14 -7.55 15.27 14.71
N GLN A 15 -7.78 16.01 15.80
CA GLN A 15 -7.41 15.59 17.16
C GLN A 15 -8.60 14.90 17.82
N TRP A 16 -8.73 13.58 17.63
CA TRP A 16 -9.75 12.78 18.32
C TRP A 16 -9.22 12.03 19.55
N LEU A 17 -7.89 11.80 19.64
CA LEU A 17 -7.27 11.02 20.73
C LEU A 17 -5.85 11.51 21.11
N GLY A 18 -5.52 12.79 20.86
CA GLY A 18 -4.16 13.31 21.09
C GLY A 18 -3.08 12.79 20.12
N ILE A 19 -3.42 11.85 19.24
CA ILE A 19 -2.64 11.42 18.07
C ILE A 19 -3.31 11.99 16.82
N ASP A 20 -2.49 12.61 15.97
CA ASP A 20 -2.88 13.19 14.69
C ASP A 20 -3.56 12.13 13.80
N MET A 21 -4.74 12.38 13.21
CA MET A 21 -5.26 11.46 12.19
C MET A 21 -4.31 11.31 11.00
N GLY A 22 -3.44 12.29 10.75
CA GLY A 22 -2.36 12.15 9.78
C GLY A 22 -1.44 10.96 10.09
N PHE A 23 -1.21 10.67 11.38
CA PHE A 23 -0.43 9.53 11.84
C PHE A 23 -1.18 8.20 11.64
N TRP A 24 -2.49 8.18 11.90
CA TRP A 24 -3.30 6.99 11.63
C TRP A 24 -3.41 6.69 10.13
N VAL A 25 -3.60 7.72 9.30
CA VAL A 25 -3.66 7.59 7.84
C VAL A 25 -2.33 7.12 7.29
N SER A 26 -1.20 7.64 7.79
CA SER A 26 0.12 7.18 7.36
C SER A 26 0.41 5.74 7.81
N MET A 27 0.07 5.38 9.05
CA MET A 27 0.20 4.00 9.53
C MET A 27 -0.66 3.02 8.74
N SER A 28 -1.91 3.39 8.45
CA SER A 28 -2.82 2.57 7.66
C SER A 28 -2.33 2.39 6.23
N LEU A 29 -1.82 3.46 5.61
CA LEU A 29 -1.23 3.41 4.28
C LEU A 29 0.03 2.51 4.24
N CYS A 30 0.94 2.64 5.21
CA CYS A 30 2.11 1.78 5.32
C CYS A 30 1.74 0.31 5.49
N ALA A 31 0.79 0.00 6.39
CA ALA A 31 0.30 -1.36 6.60
C ALA A 31 -0.30 -1.95 5.32
N LEU A 32 -1.09 -1.15 4.59
CA LEU A 32 -1.69 -1.56 3.32
C LEU A 32 -0.62 -1.90 2.27
N ILE A 33 0.41 -1.08 2.12
CA ILE A 33 1.51 -1.33 1.18
C ILE A 33 2.26 -2.63 1.52
N VAL A 34 2.55 -2.88 2.80
CA VAL A 34 3.20 -4.11 3.26
C VAL A 34 2.33 -5.34 2.95
N ILE A 35 1.03 -5.27 3.19
CA ILE A 35 0.09 -6.36 2.86
C ILE A 35 0.09 -6.62 1.36
N VAL A 36 0.04 -5.58 0.53
CA VAL A 36 0.06 -5.72 -0.93
C VAL A 36 1.33 -6.43 -1.37
N MET A 37 2.50 -6.00 -0.89
CA MET A 37 3.75 -6.69 -1.22
C MET A 37 3.70 -8.15 -0.75
N ASN A 38 3.28 -8.42 0.48
CA ASN A 38 3.21 -9.77 1.02
C ASN A 38 2.28 -10.69 0.20
N VAL A 39 1.10 -10.19 -0.20
CA VAL A 39 0.14 -10.95 -1.02
C VAL A 39 0.65 -11.13 -2.45
N VAL A 40 1.27 -10.10 -3.04
CA VAL A 40 1.90 -10.19 -4.37
C VAL A 40 3.02 -11.24 -4.36
N PHE A 41 3.85 -11.27 -3.32
CA PHE A 41 4.88 -12.29 -3.15
C PHE A 41 4.31 -13.71 -2.96
N TRP A 42 3.06 -13.83 -2.48
CA TRP A 42 2.36 -15.12 -2.38
C TRP A 42 1.67 -15.53 -3.68
N GLY A 43 1.20 -14.56 -4.46
CA GLY A 43 0.52 -14.78 -5.74
C GLY A 43 1.45 -15.01 -6.92
N ILE A 44 2.68 -14.48 -6.87
CA ILE A 44 3.72 -14.80 -7.86
C ILE A 44 4.22 -16.21 -7.54
N LYS A 45 3.56 -17.23 -8.10
CA LYS A 45 4.16 -18.56 -8.24
C LYS A 45 5.51 -18.34 -8.94
N PRO A 46 6.63 -18.83 -8.38
CA PRO A 46 7.93 -18.69 -9.03
C PRO A 46 7.75 -19.23 -10.45
N LYS A 47 7.98 -18.35 -11.42
CA LYS A 47 7.99 -18.69 -12.84
C LYS A 47 9.05 -19.77 -12.93
N ARG A 48 8.62 -21.02 -13.08
CA ARG A 48 9.53 -22.10 -13.42
C ARG A 48 10.11 -21.70 -14.76
N ASP A 49 11.40 -21.42 -14.77
CA ASP A 49 12.19 -21.33 -15.99
C ASP A 49 12.24 -22.74 -16.62
N ASP A 50 11.11 -23.22 -17.13
CA ASP A 50 11.03 -24.43 -17.94
C ASP A 50 11.17 -24.08 -19.45
N ASP A 51 12.00 -23.07 -19.79
CA ASP A 51 12.28 -22.70 -21.19
C ASP A 51 13.77 -22.46 -21.48
N ASN A 52 14.66 -23.14 -20.76
CA ASN A 52 16.01 -23.33 -21.28
C ASN A 52 16.43 -24.79 -21.03
N THR A 53 16.68 -25.49 -22.15
CA THR A 53 17.34 -26.79 -22.23
C THR A 53 16.44 -28.02 -22.09
N SER A 54 15.85 -28.49 -23.21
CA SER A 54 16.23 -29.78 -23.82
C SER A 54 15.28 -30.26 -24.94
N GLY A 55 15.82 -30.44 -26.15
CA GLY A 55 15.36 -31.37 -27.20
C GLY A 55 14.84 -30.69 -28.48
N ASP A 56 15.57 -30.48 -29.58
CA ASP A 56 16.74 -31.20 -30.16
C ASP A 56 16.73 -32.71 -29.91
N LYS A 57 15.78 -33.39 -30.56
CA LYS A 57 15.90 -34.71 -31.20
C LYS A 57 14.64 -35.03 -31.99
#